data_AF-A0A3L9Y9F6-F1
#
_entry.id   AF-A0A3L9Y9F6-F1
#
_cell.length_a   1.000
_cell.length_b   1.000
_cell.length_c   1.000
_cell.angle_alpha   90.00
_cell.angle_beta   90.00
_cell.angle_gamma   90.00
#
_symmetry.space_group_name_H-M   'P 1'
#
loop_
_entity.id
_entity.type
_entity.pdbx_description
1 polymer ?
#
loop_
_entity_poly.entity_id
_entity_poly.type
_entity_poly.pdbx_seq_one_letter_code
_entity_poly.pdbx_strand_id
1 'polypeptide(L)'
;MASNLPIKLNARVEKVLQGAGSVTLDTSAGTISAKAAIITASTGVLASGSIGFSPGSTTELLDIIGDLPCGKYEKVALAVTDLPPETAGKIFCMIDPGSGARAIDFQIMSTSPPVLIAHLAGDAAGPAIGEGGPAMIALATERLVHAFGSDLRRGIIASGTSDWSHNPLILGSYSNARPGAAAQRRRAISMETDNIVFAGEAFAALGRGRARRL
;
A
#
# COMPACT_ATOMS: atom_id res chain seq x y z
N MET A 1 0.66 -19.50 -6.80
CA MET A 1 0.20 -19.64 -5.39
C MET A 1 -1.32 -19.84 -5.29
N ALA A 2 -2.14 -19.21 -6.14
CA ALA A 2 -3.61 -19.31 -6.05
C ALA A 2 -4.24 -20.54 -6.74
N SER A 3 -3.48 -21.28 -7.55
CA SER A 3 -3.99 -22.41 -8.34
C SER A 3 -4.60 -23.50 -7.46
N ASN A 4 -5.78 -23.99 -7.85
CA ASN A 4 -6.55 -25.03 -7.16
C ASN A 4 -6.98 -24.70 -5.71
N LEU A 5 -6.95 -23.43 -5.31
CA LEU A 5 -7.53 -22.99 -4.03
C LEU A 5 -8.99 -22.57 -4.21
N PRO A 6 -9.87 -22.83 -3.23
CA PRO A 6 -11.27 -22.44 -3.27
C PRO A 6 -11.43 -20.92 -2.99
N ILE A 7 -11.04 -20.09 -3.97
CA ILE A 7 -11.06 -18.62 -3.84
C ILE A 7 -12.42 -18.08 -4.27
N LYS A 8 -13.09 -17.35 -3.38
CA LYS A 8 -14.32 -16.60 -3.67
C LYS A 8 -13.99 -15.12 -3.86
N LEU A 9 -14.03 -14.65 -5.10
CA LEU A 9 -13.93 -13.22 -5.43
C LEU A 9 -15.29 -12.53 -5.23
N ASN A 10 -15.30 -11.20 -5.17
CA ASN A 10 -16.51 -10.38 -5.00
C ASN A 10 -17.35 -10.74 -3.75
N ALA A 11 -16.71 -11.27 -2.71
CA ALA A 11 -17.31 -11.60 -1.42
C ALA A 11 -16.64 -10.76 -0.32
N ARG A 12 -16.94 -9.46 -0.30
CA ARG A 12 -16.38 -8.52 0.67
C ARG A 12 -16.88 -8.91 2.07
N VAL A 13 -15.97 -9.16 3.01
CA VAL A 13 -16.31 -9.35 4.42
C VAL A 13 -16.71 -8.00 5.02
N GLU A 14 -17.86 -7.96 5.67
CA GLU A 14 -18.44 -6.77 6.31
C GLU A 14 -18.41 -6.90 7.83
N LYS A 15 -18.59 -8.13 8.36
CA LYS A 15 -18.49 -8.40 9.80
C LYS A 15 -17.80 -9.73 10.07
N VAL A 16 -17.07 -9.75 11.19
CA VAL A 16 -16.43 -10.93 11.78
C VAL A 16 -16.98 -11.09 13.19
N LEU A 17 -17.70 -12.20 13.41
CA LEU A 17 -18.33 -12.53 14.67
C LEU A 17 -17.60 -13.71 15.29
N GLN A 18 -17.07 -13.51 16.50
CA GLN A 18 -16.41 -14.56 17.26
C GLN A 18 -17.43 -15.29 18.15
N GLY A 19 -17.45 -16.62 18.05
CA GLY A 19 -18.24 -17.49 18.91
C GLY A 19 -17.36 -18.47 19.67
N ALA A 20 -17.96 -19.25 20.57
CA ALA A 20 -17.26 -20.34 21.25
C ALA A 20 -16.82 -21.39 20.22
N GLY A 21 -15.51 -21.50 19.98
CA GLY A 21 -14.94 -22.47 19.03
C GLY A 21 -15.29 -22.24 17.55
N SER A 22 -15.82 -21.06 17.20
CA SER A 22 -16.27 -20.76 15.83
C SER A 22 -16.10 -19.28 15.48
N VAL A 23 -16.08 -19.02 14.18
CA VAL A 23 -16.09 -17.68 13.59
C VAL A 23 -17.13 -17.66 12.48
N THR A 24 -17.94 -16.61 12.46
CA THR A 24 -18.90 -16.34 11.39
C THR A 24 -18.51 -15.06 10.67
N LEU A 25 -18.46 -15.12 9.34
CA LEU A 25 -18.15 -13.99 8.46
C LEU A 25 -19.43 -13.62 7.71
N ASP A 26 -19.92 -12.40 7.92
CA ASP A 26 -20.95 -11.83 7.05
C ASP A 26 -20.27 -11.16 5.87
N THR A 27 -20.69 -11.53 4.67
CA THR A 27 -20.11 -11.01 3.43
C THR A 27 -21.19 -10.51 2.49
N SER A 28 -20.79 -9.69 1.51
CA SER A 28 -21.66 -9.25 0.41
C SER A 28 -22.23 -10.39 -0.43
N ALA A 29 -21.73 -11.62 -0.26
CA ALA A 29 -22.14 -12.80 -1.00
C ALA A 29 -22.66 -13.93 -0.07
N GLY A 30 -23.18 -13.55 1.10
CA GLY A 30 -23.75 -14.44 2.11
C GLY A 30 -22.83 -14.72 3.29
N THR A 31 -23.32 -15.52 4.24
CA THR A 31 -22.60 -15.84 5.48
C THR A 31 -21.73 -17.09 5.32
N ILE A 32 -20.55 -17.07 5.93
CA ILE A 32 -19.61 -18.20 5.98
C ILE A 32 -19.33 -18.52 7.45
N SER A 33 -19.46 -19.79 7.84
CA SER A 33 -19.08 -20.26 9.18
C SER A 33 -17.85 -21.16 9.11
N ALA A 34 -16.93 -20.95 10.04
CA ALA A 34 -15.68 -21.71 10.16
C ALA A 34 -15.29 -21.92 11.63
N LYS A 35 -14.31 -22.80 11.88
CA LYS A 35 -13.72 -22.97 13.22
C LYS A 35 -12.78 -21.83 13.59
N ALA A 36 -12.12 -21.24 12.58
CA ALA A 36 -11.17 -20.15 12.73
C ALA A 36 -11.11 -19.30 11.45
N ALA A 37 -10.60 -18.08 11.57
CA ALA A 37 -10.39 -17.17 10.44
C ALA A 37 -8.98 -16.57 10.48
N ILE A 38 -8.33 -16.48 9.32
CA ILE A 38 -7.08 -15.72 9.15
C ILE A 38 -7.42 -14.43 8.39
N ILE A 39 -7.23 -13.29 9.04
CA ILE A 39 -7.51 -11.96 8.50
C ILE A 39 -6.22 -11.39 7.92
N THR A 40 -6.23 -11.12 6.62
CA THR A 40 -5.10 -10.52 5.89
C THR A 40 -5.43 -9.17 5.26
N ALA A 41 -6.45 -8.49 5.81
CA ALA A 41 -6.79 -7.13 5.40
C ALA A 41 -5.68 -6.17 5.82
N SER A 42 -5.47 -5.11 5.04
CA SER A 42 -4.49 -4.07 5.37
C SER A 42 -4.84 -3.37 6.68
N THR A 43 -3.83 -2.79 7.34
CA THR A 43 -4.08 -1.99 8.55
C THR A 43 -4.95 -0.77 8.28
N GLY A 44 -4.91 -0.20 7.06
CA GLY A 44 -5.84 0.85 6.63
C GLY A 44 -7.30 0.39 6.67
N VAL A 45 -7.61 -0.81 6.15
CA VAL A 45 -8.98 -1.38 6.21
C VAL A 45 -9.38 -1.67 7.65
N LEU A 46 -8.52 -2.33 8.43
CA LEU A 46 -8.80 -2.65 9.83
C LEU A 46 -9.05 -1.39 10.67
N ALA A 47 -8.20 -0.37 10.54
CA ALA A 47 -8.32 0.88 11.29
C ALA A 47 -9.51 1.75 10.83
N SER A 48 -9.99 1.59 9.59
CA SER A 48 -11.17 2.32 9.09
C SER A 48 -12.50 1.86 9.69
N GLY A 49 -12.54 0.69 10.33
CA GLY A 49 -13.79 0.06 10.78
C GLY A 49 -14.67 -0.46 9.64
N SER A 50 -14.16 -0.52 8.40
CA SER A 50 -14.89 -1.05 7.24
C SER A 50 -15.27 -2.53 7.36
N ILE A 51 -14.64 -3.25 8.29
CA ILE A 51 -15.01 -4.59 8.74
C ILE A 51 -15.38 -4.47 10.22
N GLY A 52 -16.62 -4.79 10.57
CA GLY A 52 -17.06 -4.81 11.96
C GLY A 52 -16.57 -6.07 12.67
N PHE A 53 -15.93 -5.91 13.83
CA PHE A 53 -15.57 -7.03 14.70
C PHE A 53 -16.45 -7.01 15.95
N SER A 54 -16.95 -8.18 16.37
CA SER A 54 -17.62 -8.30 17.67
C SER A 54 -16.64 -7.95 18.81
N PRO A 55 -17.05 -7.24 19.87
CA PRO A 55 -16.22 -7.02 21.04
C PRO A 55 -15.68 -8.35 21.61
N GLY A 56 -14.41 -8.40 22.00
CA GLY A 56 -13.80 -9.64 22.49
C GLY A 56 -12.27 -9.65 22.34
N SER A 57 -11.72 -10.84 22.06
CA SER A 57 -10.28 -11.07 22.03
C SER A 57 -9.53 -10.20 21.01
N THR A 58 -10.18 -9.78 19.92
CA THR A 58 -9.57 -8.95 18.88
C THR A 58 -9.55 -7.45 19.22
N THR A 59 -10.27 -7.00 20.24
CA THR A 59 -10.50 -5.57 20.50
C THR A 59 -9.19 -4.82 20.74
N GLU A 60 -8.34 -5.30 21.66
CA GLU A 60 -7.07 -4.64 21.97
C GLU A 60 -6.13 -4.63 20.75
N LEU A 61 -6.14 -5.69 19.93
CA LEU A 61 -5.32 -5.74 18.71
C LEU A 61 -5.77 -4.66 17.72
N LEU A 62 -7.07 -4.52 17.50
CA LEU A 62 -7.61 -3.52 16.57
C LEU A 62 -7.31 -2.09 17.02
N ASP A 63 -7.30 -1.82 18.34
CA ASP A 63 -6.89 -0.54 18.90
C ASP A 63 -5.41 -0.24 18.58
N ILE A 64 -4.53 -1.22 18.75
CA ILE A 64 -3.09 -1.12 18.44
C ILE A 64 -2.87 -0.90 16.93
N ILE A 65 -3.70 -1.50 16.08
CA ILE A 65 -3.61 -1.31 14.62
C ILE A 65 -3.84 0.15 14.22
N GLY A 66 -4.60 0.93 15.00
CA GLY A 66 -4.73 2.38 14.81
C GLY A 66 -3.40 3.15 14.88
N ASP A 67 -2.40 2.61 15.58
CA ASP A 67 -1.05 3.15 15.67
C ASP A 67 -0.13 2.72 14.52
N LEU A 68 -0.60 1.81 13.65
CA LEU A 68 0.13 1.23 12.52
C LEU A 68 -0.55 1.53 11.16
N PRO A 69 -0.91 2.80 10.85
CA PRO A 69 -1.64 3.11 9.63
C PRO A 69 -0.82 2.75 8.37
N CYS A 70 -1.51 2.55 7.25
CA CYS A 70 -0.86 2.50 5.95
C CYS A 70 -0.37 3.91 5.57
N GLY A 71 0.91 4.02 5.20
CA GLY A 71 1.44 5.21 4.54
C GLY A 71 0.87 5.36 3.13
N LYS A 72 0.96 6.57 2.59
CA LYS A 72 0.56 6.88 1.21
C LYS A 72 1.78 6.89 0.30
N TYR A 73 1.75 5.99 -0.68
CA TYR A 73 2.79 5.84 -1.68
C TYR A 73 2.16 5.38 -2.99
N GLU A 74 2.25 6.22 -4.01
CA GLU A 74 1.66 5.96 -5.33
C GLU A 74 2.72 5.95 -6.42
N LYS A 75 2.37 5.39 -7.58
CA LYS A 75 3.21 5.36 -8.76
C LYS A 75 2.48 5.94 -9.96
N VAL A 76 3.22 6.66 -10.80
CA VAL A 76 2.78 7.06 -12.13
C VAL A 76 3.73 6.44 -13.13
N ALA A 77 3.24 5.55 -13.99
CA ALA A 77 3.99 5.03 -15.12
C ALA A 77 3.69 5.87 -16.35
N LEU A 78 4.74 6.38 -17.01
CA LEU A 78 4.67 7.14 -18.25
C LEU A 78 5.44 6.37 -19.33
N ALA A 79 4.72 5.82 -20.31
CA ALA A 79 5.35 5.25 -21.50
C ALA A 79 5.74 6.39 -22.44
N VAL A 80 6.99 6.37 -22.91
CA VAL A 80 7.54 7.42 -23.79
C VAL A 80 8.01 6.82 -25.11
N THR A 81 8.09 7.62 -26.17
CA THR A 81 8.66 7.17 -27.45
C THR A 81 10.14 6.83 -27.29
N ASP A 82 10.87 7.71 -26.60
CA ASP A 82 12.30 7.63 -26.39
C ASP A 82 12.64 8.09 -24.98
N LEU A 83 13.67 7.47 -24.38
CA LEU A 83 14.22 7.92 -23.11
C LEU A 83 15.08 9.18 -23.33
N PRO A 84 15.11 10.13 -22.37
CA PRO A 84 16.07 11.22 -22.42
C PRO A 84 17.50 10.67 -22.51
N PRO A 85 18.38 11.19 -23.39
CA PRO A 85 19.76 10.71 -23.53
C PRO A 85 20.55 10.68 -22.22
N GLU A 86 20.26 11.62 -21.31
CA GLU A 86 20.85 11.74 -19.97
C GLU A 86 20.57 10.53 -19.08
N THR A 87 19.50 9.78 -19.38
CA THR A 87 19.11 8.58 -18.64
C THR A 87 19.77 7.29 -19.18
N ALA A 88 20.60 7.38 -20.22
CA ALA A 88 21.26 6.23 -20.82
C ALA A 88 22.07 5.42 -19.78
N GLY A 89 21.79 4.11 -19.71
CA GLY A 89 22.42 3.19 -18.77
C GLY A 89 22.05 3.40 -17.29
N LYS A 90 21.05 4.24 -16.99
CA LYS A 90 20.56 4.48 -15.63
C LYS A 90 19.28 3.70 -15.38
N ILE A 91 19.08 3.30 -14.12
CA ILE A 91 17.86 2.63 -13.66
C ILE A 91 16.98 3.54 -12.79
N PHE A 92 17.53 4.65 -12.31
CA PHE A 92 16.84 5.65 -11.50
C PHE A 92 17.43 7.05 -11.76
N CYS A 93 16.59 8.06 -11.65
CA CYS A 93 16.99 9.45 -11.47
C CYS A 93 16.08 10.13 -10.43
N MET A 94 16.58 11.19 -9.81
CA MET A 94 15.85 12.00 -8.86
C MET A 94 15.81 13.44 -9.38
N ILE A 95 14.62 14.03 -9.42
CA ILE A 95 14.43 15.38 -9.97
C ILE A 95 14.03 16.32 -8.84
N ASP A 96 14.96 17.21 -8.49
CA ASP A 96 14.73 18.35 -7.62
C ASP A 96 14.29 19.55 -8.49
N PRO A 97 13.05 20.05 -8.34
CA PRO A 97 12.57 21.21 -9.10
C PRO A 97 13.09 22.56 -8.57
N GLY A 98 13.86 22.56 -7.46
CA GLY A 98 14.30 23.76 -6.77
C GLY A 98 13.20 24.45 -5.96
N SER A 99 13.43 25.71 -5.59
CA SER A 99 12.48 26.58 -4.87
C SER A 99 11.95 26.02 -3.54
N GLY A 100 12.72 25.16 -2.87
CA GLY A 100 12.33 24.55 -1.60
C GLY A 100 11.30 23.42 -1.72
N ALA A 101 10.89 23.07 -2.94
CA ALA A 101 10.10 21.87 -3.17
C ALA A 101 10.99 20.61 -3.03
N ARG A 102 10.36 19.49 -2.69
CA ARG A 102 11.05 18.21 -2.50
C ARG A 102 11.18 17.48 -3.84
N ALA A 103 12.28 16.76 -3.99
CA ALA A 103 12.55 15.96 -5.17
C ALA A 103 11.60 14.75 -5.31
N ILE A 104 11.42 14.28 -6.54
CA ILE A 104 10.68 13.06 -6.87
C ILE A 104 11.60 12.09 -7.60
N ASP A 105 11.52 10.82 -7.21
CA ASP A 105 12.29 9.74 -7.84
C ASP A 105 11.55 9.16 -9.05
N PHE A 106 12.32 8.82 -10.08
CA PHE A 106 11.85 8.13 -11.27
C PHE A 106 12.66 6.86 -11.49
N GLN A 107 11.97 5.73 -11.56
CA GLN A 107 12.53 4.48 -12.06
C GLN A 107 12.51 4.50 -13.59
N ILE A 108 13.63 4.11 -14.20
CA ILE A 108 13.79 4.05 -15.65
C ILE A 108 13.72 2.59 -16.09
N MET A 109 12.75 2.30 -16.95
CA MET A 109 12.54 0.97 -17.52
C MET A 109 12.85 1.03 -19.02
N SER A 110 13.97 0.44 -19.44
CA SER A 110 14.36 0.32 -20.85
C SER A 110 13.59 -0.79 -21.58
N THR A 111 12.27 -0.80 -21.43
CA THR A 111 11.35 -1.68 -22.15
C THR A 111 11.08 -1.15 -23.57
N SER A 112 10.27 -1.86 -24.35
CA SER A 112 9.75 -1.38 -25.63
C SER A 112 8.21 -1.37 -25.60
N PRO A 113 7.53 -0.20 -25.52
CA PRO A 113 8.12 1.14 -25.38
C PRO A 113 8.79 1.34 -24.00
N PRO A 114 9.72 2.30 -23.86
CA PRO A 114 10.33 2.63 -22.58
C PRO A 114 9.33 3.28 -21.62
N VAL A 115 9.56 3.10 -20.31
CA VAL A 115 8.67 3.62 -19.25
C VAL A 115 9.47 4.35 -18.17
N LEU A 116 9.02 5.54 -17.80
CA LEU A 116 9.47 6.29 -16.63
C LEU A 116 8.41 6.15 -15.53
N ILE A 117 8.78 5.61 -14.37
CA ILE A 117 7.85 5.42 -13.25
C ILE A 117 8.19 6.42 -12.14
N ALA A 118 7.33 7.43 -11.95
CA ALA A 118 7.43 8.35 -10.82
C ALA A 118 7.02 7.64 -9.52
N HIS A 119 7.79 7.84 -8.46
CA HIS A 119 7.52 7.33 -7.13
C HIS A 119 7.05 8.51 -6.25
N LEU A 120 5.75 8.50 -5.89
CA LEU A 120 5.09 9.63 -5.23
C LEU A 120 4.79 9.30 -3.77
N ALA A 121 5.40 10.06 -2.85
CA ALA A 121 5.19 9.91 -1.42
C ALA A 121 5.52 11.19 -0.66
N GLY A 122 5.07 11.26 0.60
CA GLY A 122 5.35 12.38 1.50
C GLY A 122 4.83 13.72 0.99
N ASP A 123 5.30 14.80 1.59
CA ASP A 123 4.77 16.16 1.34
C ASP A 123 4.99 16.63 -0.11
N ALA A 124 6.03 16.11 -0.78
CA ALA A 124 6.37 16.41 -2.17
C ALA A 124 5.21 16.15 -3.15
N ALA A 125 4.47 15.06 -2.90
CA ALA A 125 3.42 14.56 -3.76
C ALA A 125 2.07 14.39 -3.04
N GLY A 126 2.02 14.62 -1.72
CA GLY A 126 0.83 14.46 -0.90
C GLY A 126 -0.42 15.18 -1.44
N PRO A 127 -0.33 16.46 -1.86
CA PRO A 127 -1.44 17.16 -2.50
C PRO A 127 -1.92 16.45 -3.77
N ALA A 128 -1.00 16.15 -4.70
CA ALA A 128 -1.33 15.47 -5.96
C ALA A 128 -1.91 14.07 -5.73
N ILE A 129 -1.40 13.32 -4.75
CA ILE A 129 -1.98 12.02 -4.34
C ILE A 129 -3.41 12.23 -3.87
N GLY A 130 -3.68 13.24 -3.03
CA GLY A 130 -5.03 13.52 -2.54
C GLY A 130 -6.03 13.95 -3.62
N GLU A 131 -5.57 14.60 -4.68
CA GLU A 131 -6.38 14.98 -5.84
C GLU A 131 -6.60 13.81 -6.82
N GLY A 132 -5.66 12.87 -6.89
CA GLY A 132 -5.79 11.62 -7.64
C GLY A 132 -5.00 11.58 -8.96
N GLY A 133 -5.31 10.57 -9.78
CA GLY A 133 -4.54 10.18 -10.96
C GLY A 133 -4.12 11.33 -11.90
N PRO A 134 -5.04 12.20 -12.34
CA PRO A 134 -4.69 13.31 -13.23
C PRO A 134 -3.68 14.29 -12.61
N ALA A 135 -3.82 14.64 -11.33
CA ALA A 135 -2.89 15.54 -10.65
C ALA A 135 -1.51 14.88 -10.46
N MET A 136 -1.48 13.58 -10.17
CA MET A 136 -0.23 12.81 -10.10
C MET A 136 0.50 12.76 -11.45
N ILE A 137 -0.22 12.53 -12.56
CA ILE A 137 0.34 12.55 -13.91
C ILE A 137 0.88 13.93 -14.26
N ALA A 138 0.14 14.99 -13.92
CA ALA A 138 0.56 16.37 -14.15
C ALA A 138 1.88 16.68 -13.42
N LEU A 139 1.96 16.33 -12.13
CA LEU A 139 3.17 16.50 -11.32
C LEU A 139 4.37 15.73 -11.88
N ALA A 140 4.19 14.46 -12.23
CA ALA A 140 5.26 13.64 -12.80
C ALA A 140 5.76 14.21 -14.15
N THR A 141 4.83 14.62 -15.01
CA THR A 141 5.13 15.24 -16.31
C THR A 141 5.85 16.58 -16.13
N GLU A 142 5.42 17.39 -15.18
CA GLU A 142 6.04 18.68 -14.85
C GLU A 142 7.50 18.52 -14.43
N ARG A 143 7.79 17.57 -13.53
CA ARG A 143 9.16 17.27 -13.09
C ARG A 143 10.04 16.82 -14.25
N LEU A 144 9.55 15.91 -15.08
CA LEU A 144 10.34 15.44 -16.21
C LEU A 144 10.59 16.54 -17.26
N VAL A 145 9.59 17.38 -17.54
CA VAL A 145 9.75 18.54 -18.43
C VAL A 145 10.74 19.55 -17.85
N HIS A 146 10.73 19.77 -16.54
CA HIS A 146 11.69 20.64 -15.87
C HIS A 146 13.13 20.13 -16.05
N ALA A 147 13.36 18.82 -15.92
CA ALA A 147 14.70 18.23 -16.02
C ALA A 147 15.21 18.05 -17.46
N PHE A 148 14.33 17.63 -18.39
CA PHE A 148 14.73 17.16 -19.72
C PHE A 148 14.14 17.99 -20.87
N GLY A 149 13.38 19.04 -20.57
CA GLY A 149 12.81 19.94 -21.57
C GLY A 149 11.37 19.60 -21.99
N SER A 150 10.69 20.58 -22.59
CA SER A 150 9.27 20.53 -22.95
C SER A 150 8.92 19.51 -24.04
N ASP A 151 9.91 19.11 -24.84
CA ASP A 151 9.75 18.14 -25.91
C ASP A 151 9.35 16.76 -25.38
N LEU A 152 9.81 16.40 -24.17
CA LEU A 152 9.45 15.14 -23.54
C LEU A 152 7.94 14.96 -23.39
N ARG A 153 7.19 16.06 -23.13
CA ARG A 153 5.74 16.01 -23.00
C ARG A 153 5.07 15.44 -24.25
N ARG A 154 5.60 15.75 -25.44
CA ARG A 154 5.08 15.22 -26.72
C ARG A 154 5.44 13.75 -26.94
N GLY A 155 6.50 13.28 -26.29
CA GLY A 155 6.94 11.88 -26.33
C GLY A 155 6.17 10.96 -25.39
N ILE A 156 5.34 11.47 -24.46
CA ILE A 156 4.51 10.62 -23.59
C ILE A 156 3.34 10.06 -24.40
N ILE A 157 3.30 8.74 -24.58
CA ILE A 157 2.31 8.04 -25.42
C ILE A 157 1.25 7.30 -24.62
N ALA A 158 1.53 6.98 -23.36
CA ALA A 158 0.54 6.40 -22.44
C ALA A 158 0.92 6.69 -20.99
N SER A 159 -0.08 6.68 -20.11
CA SER A 159 0.11 6.86 -18.68
C SER A 159 -0.80 5.94 -17.87
N GLY A 160 -0.33 5.50 -16.71
CA GLY A 160 -1.15 4.78 -15.73
C GLY A 160 -0.73 5.16 -14.31
N THR A 161 -1.68 5.15 -13.38
CA THR A 161 -1.43 5.44 -11.97
C THR A 161 -1.88 4.29 -11.09
N SER A 162 -1.19 4.08 -9.98
CA SER A 162 -1.81 3.39 -8.85
C SER A 162 -2.78 4.34 -8.13
N ASP A 163 -3.66 3.75 -7.32
CA ASP A 163 -4.56 4.50 -6.43
C ASP A 163 -4.82 3.71 -5.15
N TRP A 164 -3.73 3.30 -4.49
CA TRP A 164 -3.80 2.46 -3.29
C TRP A 164 -4.48 3.19 -2.13
N SER A 165 -4.23 4.49 -2.04
CA SER A 165 -4.73 5.37 -0.98
C SER A 165 -6.25 5.53 -1.00
N HIS A 166 -6.89 5.51 -2.16
CA HIS A 166 -8.36 5.61 -2.28
C HIS A 166 -9.05 4.27 -2.54
N ASN A 167 -8.30 3.19 -2.80
CA ASN A 167 -8.90 1.87 -2.96
C ASN A 167 -9.57 1.42 -1.64
N PRO A 168 -10.89 1.21 -1.60
CA PRO A 168 -11.62 0.92 -0.37
C PRO A 168 -11.29 -0.45 0.26
N LEU A 169 -10.60 -1.32 -0.48
CA LEU A 169 -10.19 -2.64 -0.01
C LEU A 169 -8.72 -2.67 0.46
N ILE A 170 -8.02 -1.52 0.42
CA ILE A 170 -6.58 -1.44 0.72
C ILE A 170 -6.25 -0.21 1.58
N LEU A 171 -6.77 0.98 1.25
CA LEU A 171 -6.65 2.22 2.03
C LEU A 171 -5.21 2.61 2.40
N GLY A 172 -4.32 2.57 1.41
CA GLY A 172 -2.91 2.96 1.52
C GLY A 172 -1.95 1.87 1.02
N SER A 173 -0.65 2.06 1.24
CA SER A 173 0.37 1.22 0.60
C SER A 173 0.95 0.19 1.58
N TYR A 174 1.68 0.62 2.61
CA TYR A 174 2.32 -0.26 3.59
C TYR A 174 2.20 0.31 5.00
N SER A 175 2.05 -0.53 6.01
CA SER A 175 1.97 -0.07 7.40
C SER A 175 3.26 0.59 7.89
N ASN A 176 3.10 1.69 8.61
CA ASN A 176 4.18 2.36 9.34
C ASN A 176 3.71 2.71 10.75
N ALA A 177 4.59 2.56 11.73
CA ALA A 177 4.29 3.00 13.09
C ALA A 177 4.29 4.53 13.15
N ARG A 178 3.28 5.10 13.81
CA ARG A 178 3.28 6.52 14.16
C ARG A 178 4.53 6.87 14.99
N PRO A 179 5.01 8.13 14.96
CA PRO A 179 6.03 8.58 15.90
C PRO A 179 5.63 8.23 17.35
N GLY A 180 6.53 7.56 18.08
CA GLY A 180 6.27 7.04 19.44
C GLY A 180 5.68 5.63 19.51
N ALA A 181 5.15 5.09 18.42
CA ALA A 181 4.45 3.79 18.39
C ALA A 181 5.32 2.62 17.87
N ALA A 182 6.64 2.76 17.84
CA ALA A 182 7.55 1.75 17.26
C ALA A 182 7.44 0.35 17.90
N ALA A 183 6.97 0.26 19.15
CA ALA A 183 6.74 -1.01 19.84
C ALA A 183 5.44 -1.72 19.43
N GLN A 184 4.47 -1.00 18.87
CA GLN A 184 3.12 -1.50 18.61
C GLN A 184 3.09 -2.65 17.62
N ARG A 185 3.95 -2.63 16.59
CA ARG A 185 4.08 -3.76 15.65
C ARG A 185 4.48 -5.05 16.37
N ARG A 186 5.44 -4.97 17.29
CA ARG A 186 5.86 -6.15 18.07
C ARG A 186 4.77 -6.64 19.01
N ARG A 187 4.04 -5.71 19.64
CA ARG A 187 2.89 -6.04 20.48
C ARG A 187 1.81 -6.76 19.67
N ALA A 188 1.39 -6.20 18.53
CA ALA A 188 0.39 -6.79 17.65
C ALA A 188 0.76 -8.21 17.18
N ILE A 189 2.03 -8.45 16.84
CA ILE A 189 2.53 -9.78 16.45
C ILE A 189 2.43 -10.81 17.58
N SER A 190 2.62 -10.38 18.83
CA SER A 190 2.62 -11.27 20.00
C SER A 190 1.25 -11.56 20.59
N MET A 191 0.18 -10.93 20.08
CA MET A 191 -1.16 -11.06 20.65
C MET A 191 -1.85 -12.34 20.18
N GLU A 192 -2.55 -12.98 21.11
CA GLU A 192 -3.42 -14.11 20.84
C GLU A 192 -4.86 -13.62 20.79
N THR A 193 -5.58 -13.92 19.70
CA THR A 193 -6.95 -13.47 19.45
C THR A 193 -7.91 -14.65 19.23
N ASP A 194 -7.66 -15.74 19.98
CA ASP A 194 -8.37 -17.03 19.93
C ASP A 194 -8.51 -17.59 18.50
N ASN A 195 -9.74 -17.78 18.03
CA ASN A 195 -10.06 -18.37 16.72
C ASN A 195 -9.91 -17.40 15.54
N ILE A 196 -9.57 -16.13 15.80
CA ILE A 196 -9.27 -15.15 14.75
C ILE A 196 -7.77 -14.89 14.81
N VAL A 197 -7.07 -14.94 13.69
CA VAL A 197 -5.63 -14.68 13.61
C VAL A 197 -5.39 -13.64 12.54
N PHE A 198 -4.39 -12.77 12.73
CA PHE A 198 -4.03 -11.75 11.75
C PHE A 198 -2.69 -12.10 11.09
N ALA A 199 -2.62 -11.91 9.77
CA ALA A 199 -1.41 -12.10 8.98
C ALA A 199 -1.29 -11.01 7.90
N GLY A 200 -0.12 -10.88 7.30
CA GLY A 200 0.19 -9.81 6.35
C GLY A 200 1.47 -9.08 6.71
N GLU A 201 1.82 -8.04 5.96
CA GLU A 201 3.10 -7.34 6.13
C GLU A 201 3.19 -6.65 7.50
N ALA A 202 2.07 -6.15 8.02
CA ALA A 202 1.99 -5.50 9.33
C ALA A 202 2.23 -6.46 10.50
N PHE A 203 2.06 -7.76 10.26
CA PHE A 203 2.22 -8.84 11.24
C PHE A 203 3.47 -9.69 10.97
N ALA A 204 4.33 -9.26 10.05
CA ALA A 204 5.61 -9.90 9.82
C ALA A 204 6.67 -9.36 10.80
N ALA A 205 7.39 -10.27 11.46
CA ALA A 205 8.60 -9.90 12.18
C ALA A 205 9.65 -9.43 11.16
N LEU A 206 9.85 -8.12 11.03
CA LEU A 206 11.02 -7.60 10.33
C LEU A 206 12.26 -8.15 11.03
N GLY A 207 13.01 -9.01 10.34
CA GLY A 207 14.12 -9.75 10.91
C GLY A 207 15.08 -8.88 11.71
N ARG A 208 15.05 -9.02 13.03
CA ARG A 208 16.26 -9.14 13.85
C ARG A 208 16.21 -10.49 14.53
N GLY A 209 16.62 -11.52 13.79
CA GLY A 209 17.03 -12.78 14.40
C GLY A 209 18.18 -12.50 15.35
N ARG A 210 17.89 -12.35 16.64
CA ARG A 210 18.87 -12.80 17.63
C ARG A 210 18.84 -14.31 17.53
N ALA A 211 19.92 -14.88 16.99
CA ALA A 211 20.22 -16.28 17.23
C ALA A 211 20.24 -16.47 18.75
N ARG A 212 19.17 -17.05 19.32
CA ARG A 212 19.30 -17.75 20.59
C ARG A 212 20.13 -18.98 20.25
N ARG A 213 21.43 -18.92 20.57
CA ARG A 213 22.19 -20.15 20.78
C ARG A 213 21.44 -20.95 21.84
N LEU A 214 21.12 -22.19 21.49
CA LEU A 214 20.96 -23.26 22.47
C LEU A 214 22.30 -23.47 23.19
#